data_AF-A0A0S9PMT3-F1
#
_entry.id   AF-A0A0S9PMT3-F1
#
_cell.length_a   1.000
_cell.length_b   1.000
_cell.length_c   1.000
_cell.angle_alpha   90.00
_cell.angle_beta   90.00
_cell.angle_gamma   90.00
#
_symmetry.space_group_name_H-M   'P 1'
#
loop_
_entity.id
_entity.type
_entity.pdbx_description
1 polymer ?
#
loop_
_entity_poly.entity_id
_entity_poly.type
_entity_poly.pdbx_seq_one_letter_code
_entity_poly.pdbx_strand_id
1 'polypeptide(L)'
;MLSAMTNVFAPEAAGIVGTWNTDVAAGLSLLDEGAAALLAGNPDIAGKPIPLDVAFARIHPDDREWVFAWVRHVREIGGPVAAEFRVLTASGEIRWILNRGHLHRDATGVMRGHGTYIDTTDAHRALAPPDVEADTDPLHQAADHCMRAHAAIRRSGDTHLALMVDMLLLEIGCVLARRSRP
;
A
#
# COMPACT_ATOMS: atom_id res chain seq x y z
N MET A 1 33.48 10.44 -23.83
CA MET A 1 32.38 11.42 -23.82
C MET A 1 31.09 10.71 -23.41
N LEU A 2 30.96 10.39 -22.12
CA LEU A 2 29.78 9.74 -21.53
C LEU A 2 29.44 10.58 -20.29
N SER A 3 28.48 11.48 -20.44
CA SER A 3 28.02 12.33 -19.35
C SER A 3 27.04 11.52 -18.50
N ALA A 4 27.42 11.30 -17.25
CA ALA A 4 26.55 10.80 -16.21
C ALA A 4 25.32 11.71 -16.10
N MET A 5 24.12 11.15 -16.30
CA MET A 5 22.88 11.76 -15.84
C MET A 5 22.42 10.96 -14.62
N THR A 6 23.17 11.11 -13.53
CA THR A 6 22.65 10.87 -12.19
C THR A 6 21.68 12.01 -11.92
N ASN A 7 20.41 11.83 -12.28
CA ASN A 7 19.38 12.76 -11.87
C ASN A 7 19.10 12.49 -10.40
N VAL A 8 19.86 13.16 -9.54
CA VAL A 8 19.63 13.22 -8.09
C VAL A 8 18.32 13.97 -7.91
N PHE A 9 17.23 13.23 -7.70
CA PHE A 9 16.03 13.83 -7.12
C PHE A 9 16.36 14.22 -5.68
N ALA A 10 16.28 15.52 -5.41
CA ALA A 10 16.44 16.08 -4.07
C ALA A 10 15.38 15.50 -3.10
N PRO A 11 15.76 15.06 -1.89
CA PRO A 11 14.80 14.57 -0.91
C PRO A 11 14.32 15.73 -0.03
N GLU A 12 13.27 16.43 -0.45
CA GLU A 12 12.54 17.41 0.37
C GLU A 12 11.03 17.16 0.37
N ALA A 13 10.61 15.89 0.45
CA ALA A 13 9.26 15.54 0.86
C ALA A 13 9.35 14.79 2.18
N ALA A 14 9.01 15.46 3.28
CA ALA A 14 8.89 14.85 4.60
C ALA A 14 8.00 13.59 4.48
N GLY A 15 8.59 12.42 4.70
CA GLY A 15 7.90 11.13 4.60
C GLY A 15 8.52 10.14 3.62
N ILE A 16 9.42 10.50 2.70
CA ILE A 16 10.09 9.47 1.87
C ILE A 16 10.93 8.56 2.77
N VAL A 17 10.58 7.27 2.79
CA VAL A 17 11.28 6.21 3.51
C VAL A 17 12.47 5.70 2.71
N GLY A 18 12.27 5.55 1.40
CA GLY A 18 13.26 4.94 0.53
C GLY A 18 12.69 4.62 -0.83
N THR A 19 13.49 3.94 -1.63
CA THR A 19 13.25 3.68 -3.03
C THR A 19 13.37 2.19 -3.34
N TRP A 20 12.74 1.81 -4.44
CA TRP A 20 12.87 0.48 -5.00
C TRP A 20 13.08 0.55 -6.50
N ASN A 21 13.73 -0.49 -7.04
CA ASN A 21 13.65 -0.83 -8.44
C ASN A 21 13.48 -2.35 -8.58
N THR A 22 12.92 -2.80 -9.71
CA THR A 22 12.63 -4.22 -9.91
C THR A 22 12.89 -4.63 -11.35
N ASP A 23 13.43 -5.84 -11.47
CA ASP A 23 13.40 -6.61 -12.70
C ASP A 23 12.32 -7.68 -12.54
N VAL A 24 11.19 -7.49 -13.22
CA VAL A 24 10.02 -8.36 -13.07
C VAL A 24 10.30 -9.76 -13.64
N ALA A 25 11.09 -9.85 -14.72
CA ALA A 25 11.42 -11.13 -15.34
C ALA A 25 12.32 -11.98 -14.43
N ALA A 26 13.26 -11.34 -13.73
CA ALA A 26 14.08 -12.01 -12.72
C ALA A 26 13.31 -12.31 -11.42
N GLY A 27 12.17 -11.63 -11.19
CA GLY A 27 11.41 -11.73 -9.96
C GLY A 27 12.08 -11.05 -8.77
N LEU A 28 13.06 -10.17 -9.02
CA LEU A 28 13.91 -9.56 -8.00
C LEU A 28 13.61 -8.07 -7.85
N SER A 29 13.67 -7.61 -6.61
CA SER A 29 13.59 -6.21 -6.23
C SER A 29 14.91 -5.78 -5.62
N LEU A 30 15.30 -4.52 -5.82
CA LEU A 30 16.38 -3.88 -5.08
C LEU A 30 15.76 -2.76 -4.26
N LEU A 31 16.09 -2.75 -2.97
CA LEU A 31 15.70 -1.69 -2.04
C LEU A 31 16.94 -0.85 -1.74
N ASP A 32 16.77 0.46 -1.53
CA ASP A 32 17.80 1.24 -0.84
C ASP A 32 17.79 0.96 0.67
N GLU A 33 18.69 1.62 1.41
CA GLU A 33 18.86 1.39 2.83
C GLU A 33 17.59 1.64 3.65
N GLY A 34 16.90 2.75 3.39
CA GLY A 34 15.69 3.11 4.13
C GLY A 34 14.53 2.16 3.85
N ALA A 35 14.33 1.80 2.58
CA ALA A 35 13.32 0.81 2.20
C ALA A 35 13.65 -0.58 2.76
N ALA A 36 14.93 -1.00 2.72
CA ALA A 36 15.37 -2.29 3.27
C ALA A 36 15.18 -2.37 4.79
N ALA A 37 15.53 -1.30 5.50
CA ALA A 37 15.34 -1.20 6.94
C ALA A 37 13.86 -1.32 7.33
N LEU A 38 12.94 -0.68 6.60
CA LEU A 38 11.53 -0.66 6.97
C LEU A 38 10.75 -1.87 6.43
N LEU A 39 10.84 -2.16 5.14
CA LEU A 39 9.97 -3.15 4.48
C LEU A 39 10.44 -4.59 4.70
N ALA A 40 11.76 -4.80 4.74
CA ALA A 40 12.35 -6.10 5.02
C ALA A 40 12.80 -6.26 6.47
N GLY A 41 12.97 -5.16 7.21
CA GLY A 41 13.49 -5.19 8.57
C GLY A 41 14.98 -5.50 8.64
N ASN A 42 15.71 -5.34 7.54
CA ASN A 42 17.13 -5.67 7.46
C ASN A 42 17.84 -4.70 6.48
N PRO A 43 18.54 -3.66 6.96
CA PRO A 43 19.25 -2.72 6.10
C PRO A 43 20.41 -3.36 5.31
N ASP A 44 20.97 -4.48 5.76
CA ASP A 44 22.14 -5.11 5.12
C ASP A 44 21.84 -5.69 3.74
N ILE A 45 20.56 -5.80 3.36
CA ILE A 45 20.15 -6.25 2.03
C ILE A 45 20.05 -5.11 1.02
N ALA A 46 20.28 -3.86 1.45
CA ALA A 46 20.25 -2.70 0.57
C ALA A 46 21.16 -2.88 -0.65
N GLY A 47 20.66 -2.50 -1.82
CA GLY A 47 21.35 -2.63 -3.10
C GLY A 47 21.54 -4.06 -3.61
N LYS A 48 21.05 -5.08 -2.90
CA LYS A 48 21.13 -6.49 -3.33
C LYS A 48 19.81 -6.89 -3.99
N PRO A 49 19.85 -7.61 -5.13
CA PRO A 49 18.64 -8.21 -5.70
C PRO A 49 18.06 -9.25 -4.74
N ILE A 50 16.82 -9.03 -4.31
CA ILE A 50 16.12 -9.91 -3.37
C ILE A 50 14.75 -10.35 -3.92
N PRO A 51 14.29 -11.55 -3.58
CA PRO A 51 12.92 -11.99 -3.84
C PRO A 51 11.86 -11.07 -3.19
N LEU A 52 10.66 -11.07 -3.76
CA LEU A 52 9.57 -10.19 -3.31
C LEU A 52 9.11 -10.49 -1.88
N ASP A 53 9.07 -11.77 -1.49
CA ASP A 53 8.74 -12.21 -0.14
C ASP A 53 9.72 -11.69 0.91
N VAL A 54 11.02 -11.62 0.57
CA VAL A 54 12.04 -10.99 1.40
C VAL A 54 11.84 -9.48 1.47
N ALA A 55 11.58 -8.84 0.31
CA ALA A 55 11.36 -7.39 0.25
C ALA A 55 10.15 -6.94 1.07
N PHE A 56 9.16 -7.81 1.27
CA PHE A 56 7.90 -7.51 1.95
C PHE A 56 7.70 -8.29 3.27
N ALA A 57 8.79 -8.72 3.89
CA ALA A 57 8.74 -9.50 5.12
C ALA A 57 7.98 -8.80 6.27
N ARG A 58 7.99 -7.46 6.32
CA ARG A 58 7.36 -6.66 7.39
C ARG A 58 5.95 -6.18 7.09
N ILE A 59 5.35 -6.52 5.94
CA ILE A 59 3.93 -6.20 5.69
C ILE A 59 3.06 -6.83 6.80
N HIS A 60 2.12 -6.04 7.31
CA HIS A 60 1.16 -6.48 8.32
C HIS A 60 0.44 -7.76 7.87
N PRO A 61 0.23 -8.77 8.73
CA PRO A 61 -0.34 -10.06 8.33
C PRO A 61 -1.64 -9.94 7.51
N ASP A 62 -2.56 -9.08 7.95
CA ASP A 62 -3.84 -8.82 7.27
C ASP A 62 -3.69 -8.20 5.88
N ASP A 63 -2.56 -7.55 5.59
CA ASP A 63 -2.33 -6.89 4.32
C ASP A 63 -1.59 -7.76 3.30
N ARG A 64 -0.97 -8.86 3.75
CA ARG A 64 -0.09 -9.67 2.90
C ARG A 64 -0.81 -10.24 1.69
N GLU A 65 -1.99 -10.83 1.85
CA GLU A 65 -2.67 -11.48 0.74
C GLU A 65 -3.00 -10.49 -0.39
N TRP A 66 -3.63 -9.36 -0.03
CA TRP A 66 -4.05 -8.38 -1.03
C TRP A 66 -2.86 -7.64 -1.65
N VAL A 67 -1.79 -7.33 -0.88
CA VAL A 67 -0.61 -6.65 -1.43
C VAL A 67 0.09 -7.55 -2.45
N PHE A 68 0.27 -8.84 -2.17
CA PHE A 68 0.91 -9.75 -3.12
C PHE A 68 0.06 -9.98 -4.37
N ALA A 69 -1.28 -10.01 -4.23
CA ALA A 69 -2.19 -10.06 -5.37
C ALA A 69 -2.08 -8.80 -6.25
N TRP A 70 -2.05 -7.62 -5.63
CA TRP A 70 -1.88 -6.35 -6.33
C TRP A 70 -0.51 -6.25 -7.02
N VAL A 71 0.58 -6.66 -6.37
CA VAL A 71 1.93 -6.67 -6.97
C VAL A 71 1.96 -7.55 -8.21
N ARG A 72 1.34 -8.73 -8.16
CA ARG A 72 1.23 -9.64 -9.30
C ARG A 72 0.51 -8.97 -10.46
N HIS A 73 -0.64 -8.36 -10.18
CA HIS A 73 -1.45 -7.65 -11.16
C HIS A 73 -0.68 -6.51 -11.86
N VAL A 74 0.00 -5.64 -11.09
CA VAL A 74 0.76 -4.53 -11.69
C VAL A 74 1.99 -5.01 -12.45
N ARG A 75 2.61 -6.13 -12.03
CA ARG A 75 3.73 -6.76 -12.77
C ARG A 75 3.29 -7.36 -14.10
N GLU A 76 2.04 -7.78 -14.23
CA GLU A 76 1.47 -8.31 -15.49
C GLU A 76 1.10 -7.19 -16.46
N ILE A 77 0.42 -6.14 -15.99
CA ILE A 77 -0.13 -5.08 -16.84
C ILE A 77 0.91 -3.98 -17.13
N GLY A 78 1.75 -3.64 -16.15
CA GLY A 78 2.60 -2.45 -16.17
C GLY A 78 1.81 -1.17 -15.89
N GLY A 79 2.49 -0.02 -15.98
CA GLY A 79 1.90 1.30 -15.77
C GLY A 79 2.14 1.86 -14.35
N PRO A 80 1.32 2.84 -13.93
CA PRO A 80 1.45 3.49 -12.63
C PRO A 80 1.28 2.49 -11.47
N VAL A 81 2.14 2.63 -10.47
CA VAL A 81 2.12 1.85 -9.23
C VAL A 81 1.67 2.79 -8.12
N ALA A 82 0.55 2.48 -7.47
CA ALA A 82 0.06 3.17 -6.29
C ALA A 82 -0.70 2.20 -5.38
N ALA A 83 -0.20 1.96 -4.17
CA ALA A 83 -0.90 1.22 -3.12
C ALA A 83 -0.42 1.67 -1.75
N GLU A 84 -1.32 1.73 -0.78
CA GLU A 84 -1.01 2.09 0.60
C GLU A 84 -1.33 0.91 1.53
N PHE A 85 -0.38 0.51 2.37
CA PHE A 85 -0.49 -0.68 3.21
C PHE A 85 0.25 -0.50 4.54
N ARG A 86 -0.03 -1.39 5.50
CA ARG A 86 0.58 -1.38 6.82
C ARG A 86 1.87 -2.20 6.87
N VAL A 87 2.85 -1.69 7.59
CA VAL A 87 4.14 -2.34 7.86
C VAL A 87 4.37 -2.37 9.36
N LEU A 88 4.85 -3.50 9.87
CA LEU A 88 5.20 -3.68 11.28
C LEU A 88 6.69 -3.40 11.50
N THR A 89 7.00 -2.41 12.33
CA THR A 89 8.38 -2.12 12.70
C THR A 89 8.96 -3.22 13.59
N ALA A 90 10.27 -3.17 13.84
CA ALA A 90 10.93 -4.07 14.79
C ALA A 90 10.38 -3.94 16.23
N SER A 91 9.85 -2.76 16.60
CA SER A 91 9.21 -2.53 17.90
C SER A 91 7.74 -2.95 17.96
N GLY A 92 7.16 -3.42 16.85
CA GLY A 92 5.74 -3.79 16.75
C GLY A 92 4.80 -2.62 16.45
N GLU A 93 5.34 -1.43 16.18
CA GLU A 93 4.54 -0.29 15.74
C GLU A 93 3.99 -0.52 14.32
N ILE A 94 2.74 -0.12 14.08
CA ILE A 94 2.15 -0.09 12.74
C ILE A 94 2.48 1.24 12.07
N ARG A 95 3.03 1.16 10.86
CA ARG A 95 3.21 2.32 9.98
C ARG A 95 2.43 2.16 8.69
N TRP A 96 1.82 3.25 8.23
CA TRP A 96 1.14 3.31 6.94
C TRP A 96 2.14 3.76 5.88
N ILE A 97 2.29 2.95 4.83
CA ILE A 97 3.29 3.16 3.78
C ILE A 97 2.59 3.21 2.43
N LEU A 98 2.72 4.34 1.75
CA LEU A 98 2.34 4.51 0.36
C LEU A 98 3.52 4.09 -0.54
N ASN A 99 3.31 3.07 -1.35
CA ASN A 99 4.16 2.74 -2.49
C ASN A 99 3.69 3.50 -3.73
N ARG A 100 4.58 4.31 -4.32
CA ARG A 100 4.32 5.03 -5.56
C ARG A 100 5.44 4.82 -6.58
N GLY A 101 5.12 4.49 -7.81
CA GLY A 101 6.13 4.27 -8.85
C GLY A 101 5.54 4.03 -10.23
N HIS A 102 6.36 3.43 -11.10
CA HIS A 102 5.93 3.10 -12.45
C HIS A 102 6.63 1.85 -12.97
N LEU A 103 5.88 0.97 -13.61
CA LEU A 103 6.35 -0.21 -14.33
C LEU A 103 6.26 0.02 -15.84
N HIS A 104 7.31 -0.29 -16.59
CA HIS A 104 7.39 -0.11 -18.03
C HIS A 104 8.24 -1.21 -18.67
N ARG A 105 8.01 -1.49 -19.95
CA ARG A 105 8.90 -2.37 -20.72
C ARG A 105 10.09 -1.57 -21.23
N ASP A 106 11.29 -2.12 -21.06
CA ASP A 106 12.49 -1.55 -21.65
C ASP A 106 12.62 -1.87 -23.15
N ALA A 107 13.70 -1.42 -23.79
CA ALA A 107 13.96 -1.65 -25.21
C ALA A 107 14.08 -3.15 -25.59
N THR A 108 14.33 -4.02 -24.62
CA THR A 108 14.40 -5.48 -24.81
C THR A 108 13.06 -6.18 -24.56
N GLY A 109 12.03 -5.43 -24.16
CA GLY A 109 10.70 -5.94 -23.82
C GLY A 109 10.56 -6.41 -22.36
N VAL A 110 11.62 -6.33 -21.56
CA VAL A 110 11.64 -6.74 -20.15
C VAL A 110 10.91 -5.70 -19.31
N MET A 111 9.99 -6.15 -18.46
CA MET A 111 9.25 -5.28 -17.55
C MET A 111 10.16 -4.88 -16.38
N ARG A 112 10.36 -3.57 -16.22
CA ARG A 112 11.16 -2.95 -15.17
C ARG A 112 10.36 -1.85 -14.48
N GLY A 113 10.73 -1.52 -13.26
CA GLY A 113 10.11 -0.40 -12.56
C GLY A 113 10.99 0.21 -11.51
N HIS A 114 10.60 1.40 -11.09
CA HIS A 114 11.16 2.09 -9.95
C HIS A 114 10.06 2.87 -9.25
N GLY A 115 10.30 3.19 -7.98
CA GLY A 115 9.39 3.96 -7.17
C GLY A 115 9.94 4.29 -5.81
N THR A 116 9.08 4.87 -4.99
CA THR A 116 9.36 5.33 -3.64
C THR A 116 8.34 4.76 -2.67
N TYR A 117 8.80 4.53 -1.44
CA TYR A 117 7.95 4.31 -0.28
C TYR A 117 7.86 5.61 0.52
N ILE A 118 6.66 5.97 0.93
CA ILE A 118 6.36 7.19 1.66
C ILE A 118 5.60 6.81 2.93
N ASP A 119 6.10 7.24 4.08
CA ASP A 119 5.43 7.12 5.38
C ASP A 119 4.29 8.13 5.45
N THR A 120 3.07 7.62 5.56
CA THR A 120 1.82 8.36 5.67
C THR A 120 1.15 8.16 7.04
N THR A 121 1.89 7.61 8.00
CA THR A 121 1.35 7.27 9.33
C THR A 121 0.75 8.49 10.02
N ASP A 122 1.42 9.65 9.96
CA ASP A 122 0.92 10.88 10.58
C ASP A 122 -0.39 11.36 9.96
N ALA A 123 -0.55 11.21 8.64
CA ALA A 123 -1.79 11.54 7.95
C ALA A 123 -2.94 10.64 8.42
N HIS A 124 -2.65 9.35 8.63
CA HIS A 124 -3.63 8.40 9.20
C HIS A 124 -3.96 8.71 10.66
N ARG A 125 -2.97 9.06 11.50
CA ARG A 125 -3.22 9.45 12.90
C ARG A 125 -4.04 10.74 13.01
N ALA A 126 -3.82 11.71 12.13
CA ALA A 126 -4.59 12.95 12.12
C ALA A 126 -6.05 12.76 11.66
N LEU A 127 -6.32 11.71 10.87
CA LEU A 127 -7.65 11.32 10.41
C LEU A 127 -8.32 10.27 11.30
N ALA A 128 -7.55 9.63 12.18
CA ALA A 128 -8.06 8.72 13.20
C ALA A 128 -8.57 9.53 14.40
N PRO A 129 -9.76 9.23 14.95
CA PRO A 129 -10.12 9.72 16.26
C PRO A 129 -9.05 9.25 17.28
N PRO A 130 -8.69 10.07 18.28
CA PRO A 130 -7.64 9.72 19.24
C PRO A 130 -7.99 8.40 19.95
N ASP A 131 -7.04 7.47 19.91
CA ASP A 131 -7.01 6.16 20.55
C ASP A 131 -8.38 5.50 20.76
N VAL A 132 -8.88 4.86 19.71
CA VAL A 132 -9.83 3.76 19.90
C VAL A 132 -9.02 2.48 20.04
N GLU A 133 -8.57 2.18 21.27
CA GLU A 133 -8.53 0.78 21.69
C GLU A 133 -9.93 0.22 21.53
N ALA A 134 -10.23 -0.50 20.45
CA ALA A 134 -11.42 -1.33 20.43
C ALA A 134 -11.31 -2.47 19.43
N ASP A 135 -11.24 -3.67 19.99
CA ASP A 135 -12.11 -4.79 19.63
C ASP A 135 -13.45 -4.33 19.02
N THR A 136 -13.42 -3.97 17.74
CA THR A 136 -14.58 -3.59 16.96
C THR A 136 -14.76 -4.67 15.93
N ASP A 137 -15.86 -5.42 16.06
CA ASP A 137 -16.27 -6.47 15.12
C ASP A 137 -15.98 -6.00 13.67
N PRO A 138 -15.24 -6.79 12.87
CA PRO A 138 -14.85 -6.43 11.50
C PRO A 138 -16.02 -5.94 10.63
N LEU A 139 -17.24 -6.39 10.93
CA LEU A 139 -18.44 -5.98 10.21
C LEU A 139 -18.89 -4.55 10.57
N HIS A 140 -18.66 -4.09 11.80
CA HIS A 140 -18.84 -2.69 12.18
C HIS A 140 -17.80 -1.79 11.51
N GLN A 141 -16.54 -2.25 11.43
CA GLN A 141 -15.49 -1.51 10.72
C GLN A 141 -15.81 -1.38 9.21
N ALA A 142 -16.29 -2.46 8.58
CA ALA A 142 -16.74 -2.44 7.19
C ALA A 142 -17.90 -1.45 6.97
N ALA A 143 -18.84 -1.37 7.91
CA ALA A 143 -19.93 -0.39 7.87
C ALA A 143 -19.40 1.05 7.88
N ASP A 144 -18.47 1.35 8.79
CA ASP A 144 -17.86 2.69 8.91
C ASP A 144 -17.12 3.11 7.65
N HIS A 145 -16.35 2.19 7.05
CA HIS A 145 -15.68 2.43 5.77
C HIS A 145 -16.69 2.70 4.65
N CYS A 146 -17.76 1.91 4.56
CA CYS A 146 -18.81 2.13 3.57
C CYS A 146 -19.52 3.47 3.77
N MET A 147 -19.78 3.90 5.01
CA MET A 147 -20.40 5.21 5.29
C MET A 147 -19.50 6.38 4.83
N ARG A 148 -18.18 6.27 5.07
CA ARG A 148 -17.20 7.27 4.59
C ARG A 148 -17.13 7.31 3.07
N ALA A 149 -17.07 6.14 2.42
CA ALA A 149 -17.08 6.02 0.96
C ALA A 149 -18.36 6.60 0.36
N HIS A 150 -19.53 6.28 0.95
CA HIS A 150 -20.83 6.80 0.53
C HIS A 150 -20.85 8.33 0.52
N ALA A 151 -20.39 8.98 1.60
CA ALA A 151 -20.36 10.44 1.68
C ALA A 151 -19.47 11.07 0.59
N ALA A 152 -18.35 10.45 0.25
CA ALA A 152 -17.45 10.92 -0.82
C ALA A 152 -18.07 10.73 -2.21
N ILE A 153 -18.65 9.56 -2.47
CA ILE A 153 -19.28 9.24 -3.75
C ILE A 153 -20.49 10.15 -4.02
N ARG A 154 -21.33 10.44 -3.03
CA ARG A 154 -22.43 11.40 -3.20
C ARG A 154 -21.95 12.78 -3.61
N ARG A 155 -20.82 13.25 -3.05
CA ARG A 155 -20.23 14.55 -3.42
C ARG A 155 -19.68 14.56 -4.85
N SER A 156 -19.26 13.40 -5.37
CA SER A 156 -18.79 13.28 -6.75
C SER A 156 -19.92 13.34 -7.79
N GLY A 157 -21.16 13.06 -7.38
CA GLY A 157 -22.31 12.98 -8.28
C GLY A 157 -22.41 11.66 -9.07
N ASP A 158 -21.51 10.69 -8.85
CA ASP A 158 -21.59 9.38 -9.49
C ASP A 158 -22.72 8.54 -8.89
N THR A 159 -23.79 8.39 -9.67
CA THR A 159 -25.03 7.71 -9.24
C THR A 159 -24.90 6.19 -9.23
N HIS A 160 -24.05 5.61 -10.09
CA HIS A 160 -23.87 4.16 -10.13
C HIS A 160 -23.08 3.68 -8.91
N LEU A 161 -21.98 4.36 -8.59
CA LEU A 161 -21.21 4.07 -7.38
C LEU A 161 -22.03 4.32 -6.10
N ALA A 162 -22.90 5.33 -6.10
CA ALA A 162 -23.78 5.60 -4.95
C ALA A 162 -24.70 4.41 -4.68
N LEU A 163 -25.34 3.86 -5.72
CA LEU A 163 -26.20 2.68 -5.61
C LEU A 163 -25.46 1.45 -5.11
N MET A 164 -24.22 1.22 -5.58
CA MET A 164 -23.41 0.08 -5.12
C MET A 164 -23.08 0.17 -3.64
N VAL A 165 -22.72 1.35 -3.14
CA VAL A 165 -22.39 1.54 -1.72
C VAL A 165 -23.64 1.54 -0.84
N ASP A 166 -24.77 2.07 -1.32
CA ASP A 166 -26.06 1.97 -0.61
C ASP A 166 -26.49 0.52 -0.40
N MET A 167 -26.36 -0.31 -1.44
CA MET A 167 -26.70 -1.74 -1.36
C MET A 167 -25.77 -2.48 -0.40
N LEU A 168 -24.47 -2.18 -0.42
CA LEU A 168 -23.50 -2.79 0.48
C LEU A 168 -23.77 -2.39 1.94
N LEU A 169 -24.07 -1.12 2.21
CA LEU A 169 -24.45 -0.64 3.54
C LEU A 169 -25.70 -1.35 4.08
N LEU A 170 -26.71 -1.54 3.22
CA LEU A 170 -27.92 -2.26 3.60
C LEU A 170 -27.63 -3.70 4.01
N GLU A 171 -26.84 -4.43 3.21
CA GLU A 171 -26.49 -5.83 3.50
C GLU A 171 -25.66 -5.96 4.78
N ILE A 172 -24.67 -5.08 4.99
CA ILE A 172 -23.89 -5.05 6.24
C ILE A 172 -24.82 -4.84 7.44
N GLY A 173 -25.77 -3.89 7.36
CA GLY A 173 -26.76 -3.66 8.40
C GLY A 173 -27.66 -4.87 8.66
N CYS A 174 -28.08 -5.58 7.61
CA CYS A 174 -28.85 -6.82 7.73
C CYS A 174 -28.07 -7.94 8.43
N VAL A 175 -26.78 -8.11 8.12
CA VAL A 175 -25.94 -9.14 8.76
C VAL A 175 -25.71 -8.80 10.23
N LEU A 176 -25.44 -7.53 10.57
CA LEU A 176 -25.31 -7.07 11.95
C LEU A 176 -26.59 -7.33 12.74
N ALA A 177 -27.76 -6.97 12.20
CA ALA A 177 -29.04 -7.20 12.86
C ALA A 177 -29.36 -8.68 13.09
N ARG A 178 -28.91 -9.59 12.22
CA ARG A 178 -29.04 -11.05 12.43
C ARG A 178 -28.15 -11.55 13.55
N ARG A 179 -26.95 -11.00 13.71
CA ARG A 179 -25.99 -11.36 14.76
C ARG A 179 -26.40 -10.84 16.14
N SER A 180 -27.11 -9.72 16.20
CA SER A 180 -27.55 -9.10 17.46
C SER A 180 -28.87 -9.66 18.01
N ARG A 181 -29.47 -10.69 17.39
CA ARG A 181 -30.62 -11.40 17.95
C ARG A 181 -30.14 -12.49 18.92
N PRO A 182 -30.69 -12.54 20.15
CA PRO A 182 -30.35 -13.57 21.14
C PRO A 182 -30.82 -14.97 20.73
#